data_AF-A0A2I1DG86-F1
#
_entry.id   AF-A0A2I1DG86-F1
#
_cell.length_a   1.000
_cell.length_b   1.000
_cell.length_c   1.000
_cell.angle_alpha   90.00
_cell.angle_beta   90.00
_cell.angle_gamma   90.00
#
_symmetry.space_group_name_H-M   'P 1'
#
loop_
_entity.id
_entity.type
_entity.pdbx_description
1 polymer ?
#
loop_
_entity_poly.entity_id
_entity_poly.type
_entity_poly.pdbx_seq_one_letter_code
_entity_poly.pdbx_strand_id
1 'polypeptide(L)'
;MEALLAHSFDYLSSYEPSKVRKGLRQVEGLLAQICLSKSKQPVSDKRRSLLSFGGPQLVPKSLSELKDDLAFREFFKLQEGFQWNVGMRLVICLEHLLGRGSNGTNDLLILATLDLIQGALLLHPPSRTLFGREIYMNLLLDLLDPINCPAIQSATLLTLVTALLDHPANTRTFEELDGLLTVTSLFKQRATSREVKLKLVEFLYFYLMPETPSRPGTPSTPPGLQRNPSKMSRSSHSPPGHRNSRGPRDTRTTDEKQALLGRYLNNVEDLVEDLKETAPFGATVC
;
A
#
# COMPACT_ATOMS: atom_id res chain seq x y z
N MET A 1 -1.07 18.38 -15.23
CA MET A 1 -1.50 17.27 -14.35
C MET A 1 -2.62 17.71 -13.42
N GLU A 2 -2.46 18.84 -12.73
CA GLU A 2 -3.48 19.43 -11.84
C GLU A 2 -4.89 19.51 -12.46
N ALA A 3 -5.05 20.08 -13.66
CA ALA A 3 -6.36 20.17 -14.31
C ALA A 3 -7.03 18.80 -14.56
N LEU A 4 -6.23 17.77 -14.87
CA LEU A 4 -6.74 16.41 -15.05
C LEU A 4 -7.20 15.83 -13.70
N LEU A 5 -6.40 16.04 -12.65
CA LEU A 5 -6.75 15.64 -11.29
C LEU A 5 -8.02 16.35 -10.81
N ALA A 6 -8.15 17.65 -11.06
CA ALA A 6 -9.33 18.44 -10.70
C ALA A 6 -10.61 17.83 -11.30
N HIS A 7 -10.62 17.61 -12.62
CA HIS A 7 -11.75 16.99 -13.30
C HIS A 7 -12.02 15.56 -12.83
N SER A 8 -10.97 14.79 -12.54
CA SER A 8 -11.12 13.44 -12.01
C SER A 8 -11.79 13.46 -10.63
N PHE A 9 -11.39 14.38 -9.75
CA PHE A 9 -11.93 14.49 -8.40
C PHE A 9 -13.36 15.00 -8.36
N ASP A 10 -13.75 15.89 -9.27
CA ASP A 10 -15.15 16.30 -9.45
C ASP A 10 -16.02 15.08 -9.79
N TYR A 11 -15.50 14.19 -10.64
CA TYR A 11 -16.19 12.95 -10.99
C TYR A 11 -16.22 11.93 -9.85
N LEU A 12 -15.15 11.78 -9.07
CA LEU A 12 -15.11 10.88 -7.91
C LEU A 12 -16.06 11.33 -6.79
N SER A 13 -16.28 12.64 -6.66
CA SER A 13 -17.18 13.21 -5.65
C SER A 13 -18.66 13.12 -6.03
N SER A 14 -18.98 12.56 -7.21
CA SER A 14 -20.34 12.49 -7.74
C SER A 14 -21.18 11.37 -7.10
N TYR A 15 -22.48 11.60 -6.98
CA TYR A 15 -23.45 10.55 -6.64
C TYR A 15 -23.76 9.61 -7.81
N GLU A 16 -23.58 10.04 -9.06
CA GLU A 16 -23.79 9.20 -10.25
C GLU A 16 -22.70 8.13 -10.44
N PRO A 17 -23.02 6.82 -10.45
CA PRO A 17 -22.04 5.74 -10.64
C PRO A 17 -21.25 5.85 -11.96
N SER A 18 -21.88 6.36 -13.02
CA SER A 18 -21.26 6.58 -14.33
C SER A 18 -20.16 7.65 -14.28
N LYS A 19 -20.36 8.71 -13.49
CA LYS A 19 -19.36 9.76 -13.25
C LYS A 19 -18.22 9.21 -12.40
N VAL A 20 -18.52 8.51 -11.31
CA VAL A 20 -17.47 7.87 -10.47
C VAL A 20 -16.59 6.96 -11.32
N ARG A 21 -17.19 6.08 -12.14
CA ARG A 21 -16.45 5.22 -13.08
C ARG A 21 -15.53 6.01 -14.01
N LYS A 22 -16.00 7.15 -14.52
CA LYS A 22 -15.21 8.02 -15.39
C LYS A 22 -14.02 8.65 -14.64
N GLY A 23 -14.24 9.10 -13.40
CA GLY A 23 -13.19 9.61 -12.52
C GLY A 23 -12.12 8.57 -12.24
N LEU A 24 -12.52 7.35 -11.86
CA LEU A 24 -11.59 6.23 -11.61
C LEU A 24 -10.75 5.92 -12.86
N ARG A 25 -11.36 5.84 -14.05
CA ARG A 25 -10.64 5.62 -15.31
C ARG A 25 -9.66 6.74 -15.67
N GLN A 26 -9.97 7.98 -15.32
CA GLN A 26 -9.05 9.11 -15.55
C GLN A 26 -7.83 9.02 -14.64
N VAL A 27 -8.04 8.66 -13.37
CA VAL A 27 -6.94 8.39 -12.42
C VAL A 27 -6.11 7.21 -12.90
N GLU A 28 -6.74 6.08 -13.25
CA GLU A 28 -6.07 4.90 -13.81
C GLU A 28 -5.21 5.26 -15.03
N GLY A 29 -5.78 6.00 -15.99
CA GLY A 29 -5.06 6.45 -17.18
C GLY A 29 -3.87 7.35 -16.87
N LEU A 30 -3.97 8.20 -15.85
CA LEU A 30 -2.85 9.02 -15.38
C LEU A 30 -1.74 8.14 -14.78
N LEU A 31 -2.08 7.22 -13.89
CA LEU A 31 -1.11 6.31 -13.27
C LEU A 31 -0.43 5.42 -14.33
N ALA A 32 -1.20 4.93 -15.31
CA ALA A 32 -0.68 4.15 -16.42
C ALA A 32 0.34 4.94 -17.26
N GLN A 33 0.08 6.23 -17.54
CA GLN A 33 1.04 7.09 -18.27
C GLN A 33 2.34 7.32 -17.50
N ILE A 34 2.25 7.38 -16.16
CA ILE A 34 3.41 7.50 -15.28
C ILE A 34 4.22 6.20 -15.29
N CYS A 35 3.56 5.04 -15.16
CA CYS A 35 4.21 3.74 -14.99
C CYS A 35 4.65 3.07 -16.29
N LEU A 36 4.05 3.39 -17.43
CA LEU A 36 4.28 2.68 -18.69
C LEU A 36 5.02 3.54 -19.72
N SER A 37 5.90 2.91 -20.50
CA SER A 37 6.59 3.53 -21.63
C SER A 37 6.04 2.97 -22.96
N LYS A 38 6.10 3.77 -24.03
CA LYS A 38 5.80 3.29 -25.39
C LYS A 38 7.03 2.56 -25.92
N SER A 39 6.88 1.29 -26.31
CA SER A 39 7.97 0.54 -26.93
C SER A 39 8.47 1.25 -28.19
N LYS A 40 9.77 1.59 -28.23
CA LYS A 40 10.44 2.10 -29.43
C LYS A 40 10.67 0.91 -30.37
N GLN A 41 9.76 0.66 -31.31
CA GLN A 41 10.04 -0.32 -32.36
C GLN A 41 11.21 0.15 -33.24
N PRO A 42 12.24 -0.69 -33.50
CA PRO A 42 13.30 -0.36 -34.43
C PRO A 42 12.75 -0.29 -35.86
N VAL A 43 13.24 0.69 -36.62
CA VAL A 43 12.74 1.08 -37.96
C VAL A 43 12.92 -0.02 -39.03
N SER A 44 13.67 -1.09 -38.75
CA SER A 44 14.02 -2.15 -39.70
C SER A 44 12.92 -3.16 -40.00
N ASP A 45 11.89 -3.31 -39.17
CA ASP A 45 10.86 -4.36 -39.33
C ASP A 45 9.57 -3.91 -40.03
N LYS A 46 9.58 -2.74 -40.69
CA LYS A 46 8.41 -2.20 -41.40
C LYS A 46 7.91 -3.03 -42.60
N ARG A 47 8.64 -4.07 -43.05
CA ARG A 47 8.24 -4.88 -44.22
C ARG A 47 7.55 -6.20 -43.92
N ARG A 48 7.41 -6.63 -42.66
CA ARG A 48 6.74 -7.91 -42.33
C ARG A 48 5.40 -7.81 -41.58
N SER A 49 4.97 -6.62 -41.16
CA SER A 49 3.78 -6.47 -40.31
C SER A 49 2.54 -5.97 -41.07
N LEU A 50 2.09 -6.72 -42.09
CA LEU A 50 0.75 -6.53 -42.68
C LEU A 50 -0.33 -7.42 -42.01
N LEU A 51 0.02 -8.13 -40.93
CA LEU A 51 -0.90 -9.01 -40.19
C LEU A 51 -0.96 -8.74 -38.67
N SER A 52 -0.32 -7.69 -38.16
CA SER A 52 -0.40 -7.36 -36.73
C SER A 52 -1.39 -6.21 -36.49
N PHE A 53 -2.60 -6.56 -36.03
CA PHE A 53 -3.54 -5.65 -35.37
C PHE A 53 -3.05 -5.30 -33.94
N GLY A 54 -1.78 -4.91 -33.80
CA GLY A 54 -1.17 -4.59 -32.52
C GLY A 54 -0.81 -3.11 -32.45
N GLY A 55 -1.55 -2.33 -31.66
CA GLY A 55 -1.11 -1.00 -31.25
C GLY A 55 0.27 -1.06 -30.55
N PRO A 56 0.93 0.09 -30.35
CA PRO A 56 2.23 0.13 -29.68
C PRO A 56 2.14 -0.57 -28.32
N GLN A 57 2.95 -1.63 -28.15
CA GLN A 57 3.03 -2.38 -26.89
C GLN A 57 3.56 -1.45 -25.79
N LEU A 58 2.80 -1.31 -24.71
CA LEU A 58 3.19 -0.56 -23.52
C LEU A 58 4.03 -1.47 -22.63
N VAL A 59 5.21 -0.99 -22.23
CA VAL A 59 6.15 -1.75 -21.38
C VAL A 59 6.28 -1.06 -20.03
N PRO A 60 6.17 -1.77 -18.90
CA PRO A 60 6.41 -1.21 -17.58
C PRO A 60 7.80 -0.59 -17.47
N LYS A 61 7.87 0.63 -16.93
CA LYS A 61 9.16 1.27 -16.60
C LYS A 61 9.80 0.57 -15.41
N SER A 62 11.12 0.53 -15.38
CA SER A 62 11.81 0.09 -14.16
C SER A 62 11.69 1.15 -13.06
N LEU A 63 11.81 0.74 -11.79
CA LEU A 63 11.75 1.67 -10.65
C LEU A 63 12.85 2.75 -10.74
N SER A 64 14.03 2.38 -11.27
CA SER A 64 15.13 3.31 -11.49
C SER A 64 14.81 4.38 -12.52
N GLU A 65 14.14 4.01 -13.62
CA GLU A 65 13.69 4.97 -14.66
C GLU A 65 12.63 5.93 -14.12
N LEU A 66 11.73 5.43 -13.27
CA LEU A 66 10.64 6.23 -12.72
C LEU A 66 11.16 7.41 -11.89
N LYS A 67 12.24 7.23 -11.14
CA LYS A 67 12.85 8.27 -10.31
C LYS A 67 13.31 9.49 -11.10
N ASP A 68 13.69 9.31 -12.36
CA ASP A 68 14.18 10.39 -13.23
C ASP A 68 13.12 10.91 -14.20
N ASP A 69 11.93 10.30 -14.21
CA ASP A 69 10.80 10.74 -15.02
C ASP A 69 10.18 12.04 -14.47
N LEU A 70 10.13 13.08 -15.30
CA LEU A 70 9.60 14.39 -14.93
C LEU A 70 8.12 14.36 -14.57
N ALA A 71 7.31 13.53 -15.24
CA ALA A 71 5.90 13.38 -14.94
C ALA A 71 5.71 12.69 -13.59
N PHE A 72 6.53 11.67 -13.28
CA PHE A 72 6.50 11.04 -11.95
C PHE A 72 6.89 12.02 -10.85
N ARG A 73 7.96 12.81 -11.04
CA ARG A 73 8.39 13.80 -10.03
C ARG A 73 7.32 14.86 -9.76
N GLU A 74 6.66 15.35 -10.80
CA GLU A 74 5.56 16.29 -10.65
C GLU A 74 4.35 15.64 -9.97
N PHE A 75 4.00 14.40 -10.36
CA PHE A 75 2.95 13.64 -9.68
C PHE A 75 3.24 13.51 -8.19
N PHE A 76 4.44 13.04 -7.85
CA PHE A 76 4.89 12.82 -6.48
C PHE A 76 4.79 14.13 -5.67
N LYS A 77 5.29 15.25 -6.22
CA LYS A 77 5.19 16.57 -5.59
C LYS A 77 3.73 16.99 -5.33
N LEU A 78 2.82 16.73 -6.27
CA LEU A 78 1.40 17.02 -6.09
C LEU A 78 0.77 16.16 -4.99
N GLN A 79 1.25 14.92 -4.79
CA GLN A 79 0.72 14.02 -3.76
C GLN A 79 1.07 14.44 -2.33
N GLU A 80 2.14 15.22 -2.13
CA GLU A 80 2.51 15.79 -0.82
C GLU A 80 1.47 16.82 -0.31
N GLY A 81 0.71 17.43 -1.22
CA GLY A 81 -0.34 18.39 -0.87
C GLY A 81 -1.71 17.75 -0.68
N PHE A 82 -2.51 18.26 0.26
CA PHE A 82 -3.88 17.78 0.48
C PHE A 82 -4.82 17.99 -0.73
N GLN A 83 -4.55 19.01 -1.55
CA GLN A 83 -5.42 19.37 -2.67
C GLN A 83 -5.43 18.29 -3.76
N TRP A 84 -4.25 17.73 -4.04
CA TRP A 84 -3.98 16.86 -5.19
C TRP A 84 -3.63 15.42 -4.83
N ASN A 85 -3.67 15.05 -3.55
CA ASN A 85 -3.43 13.69 -3.09
C ASN A 85 -4.54 12.74 -3.55
N VAL A 86 -4.21 11.93 -4.54
CA VAL A 86 -5.08 10.92 -5.16
C VAL A 86 -5.49 9.87 -4.14
N GLY A 87 -4.57 9.40 -3.29
CA GLY A 87 -4.88 8.42 -2.24
C GLY A 87 -6.00 8.90 -1.32
N MET A 88 -5.92 10.14 -0.84
CA MET A 88 -6.95 10.75 0.00
C MET A 88 -8.29 10.87 -0.73
N ARG A 89 -8.28 11.26 -2.01
CA ARG A 89 -9.50 11.38 -2.83
C ARG A 89 -10.16 10.03 -3.09
N LEU A 90 -9.38 8.97 -3.30
CA LEU A 90 -9.88 7.61 -3.46
C LEU A 90 -10.46 7.06 -2.17
N VAL A 91 -9.85 7.33 -1.01
CA VAL A 91 -10.39 6.93 0.30
C VAL A 91 -11.75 7.61 0.57
N ILE A 92 -11.89 8.90 0.28
CA ILE A 92 -13.18 9.61 0.37
C ILE A 92 -14.20 9.01 -0.62
N CYS A 93 -13.76 8.66 -1.83
CA CYS A 93 -14.64 7.97 -2.79
C CYS A 93 -15.09 6.61 -2.25
N LEU A 94 -14.21 5.86 -1.60
CA LEU A 94 -14.51 4.54 -1.04
C LEU A 94 -15.56 4.64 0.08
N GLU A 95 -15.42 5.62 0.98
CA GLU A 95 -16.41 5.94 2.02
C GLU A 95 -17.81 6.17 1.40
N HIS A 96 -17.89 6.97 0.35
CA HIS A 96 -19.16 7.22 -0.36
C HIS A 96 -19.74 5.97 -1.04
N LEU A 97 -18.90 5.03 -1.50
CA LEU A 97 -19.35 3.79 -2.14
C LEU A 97 -19.86 2.78 -1.11
N LEU A 98 -19.23 2.71 0.07
CA LEU A 98 -19.67 1.88 1.19
C LEU A 98 -21.08 2.26 1.66
N GLY A 99 -21.40 3.55 1.70
CA GLY A 99 -22.73 4.04 2.10
C GLY A 99 -23.89 3.70 1.13
N ARG A 100 -23.62 3.13 -0.05
CA ARG A 100 -24.63 2.87 -1.11
C ARG A 100 -25.17 1.44 -1.12
N GLY A 101 -24.66 0.57 -0.27
CA GLY A 101 -25.00 -0.85 -0.23
C GLY A 101 -24.39 -1.65 -1.38
N SER A 102 -24.48 -2.97 -1.31
CA SER A 102 -23.92 -3.86 -2.34
C SER A 102 -24.88 -4.02 -3.52
N ASN A 103 -24.36 -3.76 -4.71
CA ASN A 103 -24.96 -4.14 -5.99
C ASN A 103 -23.82 -4.34 -6.99
N GLY A 104 -24.03 -5.15 -8.03
CA GLY A 104 -22.94 -5.52 -8.94
C GLY A 104 -22.23 -4.34 -9.61
N THR A 105 -22.89 -3.19 -9.80
CA THR A 105 -22.22 -1.98 -10.30
C THR A 105 -21.36 -1.30 -9.23
N ASN A 106 -21.89 -1.17 -8.01
CA ASN A 106 -21.18 -0.57 -6.88
C ASN A 106 -19.96 -1.41 -6.48
N ASP A 107 -20.10 -2.73 -6.46
CA ASP A 107 -19.02 -3.67 -6.16
C ASP A 107 -17.84 -3.50 -7.13
N LEU A 108 -18.13 -3.34 -8.43
CA LEU A 108 -17.10 -3.07 -9.44
C LEU A 108 -16.40 -1.70 -9.22
N LEU A 109 -17.11 -0.70 -8.71
CA LEU A 109 -16.51 0.59 -8.36
C LEU A 109 -15.64 0.49 -7.11
N ILE A 110 -16.06 -0.27 -6.11
CA ILE A 110 -15.26 -0.54 -4.90
C ILE A 110 -13.96 -1.25 -5.29
N LEU A 111 -14.04 -2.30 -6.10
CA LEU A 111 -12.86 -3.04 -6.59
C LEU A 111 -11.89 -2.13 -7.34
N ALA A 112 -12.38 -1.32 -8.27
CA ALA A 112 -11.54 -0.36 -9.00
C ALA A 112 -10.93 0.72 -8.08
N THR A 113 -11.67 1.14 -7.04
CA THR A 113 -11.16 2.12 -6.07
C THR A 113 -10.05 1.52 -5.20
N LEU A 114 -10.22 0.28 -4.72
CA LEU A 114 -9.19 -0.44 -3.95
C LEU A 114 -7.91 -0.66 -4.76
N ASP A 115 -8.03 -1.07 -6.03
CA ASP A 115 -6.87 -1.25 -6.92
C ASP A 115 -6.11 0.06 -7.15
N LEU A 116 -6.82 1.17 -7.36
CA LEU A 116 -6.19 2.49 -7.49
C LEU A 116 -5.59 2.99 -6.17
N ILE A 117 -6.17 2.67 -5.02
CA ILE A 117 -5.57 2.97 -3.71
C ILE A 117 -4.22 2.25 -3.61
N GLN A 118 -4.16 0.95 -3.92
CA GLN A 118 -2.92 0.18 -3.91
C GLN A 118 -1.86 0.84 -4.81
N GLY A 119 -2.20 1.13 -6.07
CA GLY A 119 -1.30 1.80 -7.00
C GLY A 119 -0.80 3.17 -6.51
N ALA A 120 -1.70 3.99 -5.94
CA ALA A 120 -1.34 5.29 -5.39
C ALA A 120 -0.40 5.19 -4.18
N LEU A 121 -0.62 4.22 -3.28
CA LEU A 121 0.24 3.98 -2.12
C LEU A 121 1.62 3.42 -2.51
N LEU A 122 1.71 2.66 -3.60
CA LEU A 122 2.97 2.15 -4.11
C LEU A 122 3.79 3.26 -4.81
N LEU A 123 3.13 4.15 -5.56
CA LEU A 123 3.79 5.29 -6.22
C LEU A 123 4.16 6.41 -5.25
N HIS A 124 3.36 6.61 -4.20
CA HIS A 124 3.58 7.62 -3.18
C HIS A 124 3.48 7.01 -1.76
N PRO A 125 4.54 6.33 -1.28
CA PRO A 125 4.59 5.73 0.06
C PRO A 125 4.18 6.66 1.21
N PRO A 126 4.46 7.99 1.21
CA PRO A 126 3.99 8.87 2.27
C PRO A 126 2.46 8.90 2.42
N SER A 127 1.68 8.62 1.36
CA SER A 127 0.21 8.53 1.46
C SER A 127 -0.27 7.40 2.37
N ARG A 128 0.59 6.43 2.73
CA ARG A 128 0.20 5.38 3.70
C ARG A 128 -0.19 5.97 5.04
N THR A 129 0.31 7.15 5.44
CA THR A 129 -0.04 7.79 6.71
C THR A 129 -1.54 8.09 6.86
N LEU A 130 -2.31 8.06 5.76
CA LEU A 130 -3.77 8.16 5.81
C LEU A 130 -4.36 7.07 6.72
N PHE A 131 -3.86 5.83 6.61
CA PHE A 131 -4.39 4.68 7.34
C PHE A 131 -3.94 4.61 8.81
N GLY A 132 -3.14 5.55 9.28
CA GLY A 132 -2.92 5.77 10.71
C GLY A 132 -4.08 6.50 11.38
N ARG A 133 -5.09 6.94 10.60
CA ARG A 133 -6.34 7.48 11.11
C ARG A 133 -7.36 6.36 11.20
N GLU A 134 -7.94 6.20 12.38
CA GLU A 134 -8.92 5.14 12.65
C GLU A 134 -10.09 5.15 11.65
N ILE A 135 -10.59 6.34 11.30
CA ILE A 135 -11.69 6.47 10.33
C ILE A 135 -11.38 5.81 8.98
N TYR A 136 -10.15 5.94 8.47
CA TYR A 136 -9.79 5.37 7.17
C TYR A 136 -9.39 3.89 7.26
N MET A 137 -8.81 3.46 8.38
CA MET A 137 -8.56 2.04 8.63
C MET A 137 -9.87 1.25 8.78
N ASN A 138 -10.85 1.80 9.50
CA ASN A 138 -12.16 1.18 9.66
C ASN A 138 -12.86 0.93 8.31
N LEU A 139 -12.74 1.84 7.33
CA LEU A 139 -13.29 1.59 5.99
C LEU A 139 -12.75 0.28 5.36
N LEU A 140 -11.48 -0.05 5.58
CA LEU A 140 -10.91 -1.31 5.10
C LEU A 140 -11.40 -2.50 5.94
N LEU A 141 -11.55 -2.34 7.26
CA LEU A 141 -12.06 -3.41 8.12
C LEU A 141 -13.54 -3.72 7.82
N ASP A 142 -14.36 -2.71 7.55
CA ASP A 142 -15.78 -2.86 7.19
C ASP A 142 -15.95 -3.64 5.87
N LEU A 143 -15.03 -3.47 4.92
CA LEU A 143 -15.02 -4.22 3.66
C LEU A 143 -14.69 -5.71 3.84
N LEU A 144 -14.15 -6.12 4.99
CA LEU A 144 -13.94 -7.52 5.34
C LEU A 144 -15.19 -8.20 5.92
N ASP A 145 -16.31 -7.47 6.10
CA ASP A 145 -17.55 -8.07 6.57
C ASP A 145 -17.97 -9.26 5.67
N PRO A 146 -18.38 -10.40 6.25
CA PRO A 146 -18.84 -11.59 5.52
C PRO A 146 -19.97 -11.34 4.51
N ILE A 147 -20.72 -10.23 4.64
CA ILE A 147 -21.77 -9.82 3.70
C ILE A 147 -21.21 -9.40 2.34
N ASN A 148 -19.96 -8.92 2.31
CA ASN A 148 -19.31 -8.48 1.09
C ASN A 148 -18.86 -9.67 0.25
N CYS A 149 -18.86 -9.50 -1.07
CA CYS A 149 -18.48 -10.59 -1.96
C CYS A 149 -16.98 -10.95 -1.82
N PRO A 150 -16.60 -12.21 -2.10
CA PRO A 150 -15.22 -12.68 -1.94
C PRO A 150 -14.17 -11.82 -2.66
N ALA A 151 -14.51 -11.28 -3.83
CA ALA A 151 -13.60 -10.41 -4.58
C ALA A 151 -13.25 -9.12 -3.82
N ILE A 152 -14.23 -8.50 -3.15
CA ILE A 152 -14.01 -7.29 -2.34
C ILE A 152 -13.14 -7.63 -1.13
N GLN A 153 -13.43 -8.74 -0.46
CA GLN A 153 -12.62 -9.18 0.70
C GLN A 153 -11.16 -9.44 0.29
N SER A 154 -10.93 -10.16 -0.81
CA SER A 154 -9.59 -10.42 -1.36
C SER A 154 -8.85 -9.12 -1.72
N ALA A 155 -9.51 -8.19 -2.43
CA ALA A 155 -8.92 -6.91 -2.80
C ALA A 155 -8.62 -6.01 -1.58
N THR A 156 -9.47 -6.09 -0.56
CA THR A 156 -9.31 -5.36 0.70
C THR A 156 -8.11 -5.87 1.49
N LEU A 157 -7.92 -7.19 1.58
CA LEU A 157 -6.73 -7.78 2.22
C LEU A 157 -5.44 -7.33 1.53
N LEU A 158 -5.42 -7.30 0.20
CA LEU A 158 -4.26 -6.78 -0.54
C LEU A 158 -4.05 -5.28 -0.30
N THR A 159 -5.13 -4.51 -0.22
CA THR A 159 -5.07 -3.08 0.12
C THR A 159 -4.51 -2.87 1.52
N LEU A 160 -4.92 -3.68 2.50
CA LEU A 160 -4.34 -3.68 3.85
C LEU A 160 -2.84 -3.97 3.80
N VAL A 161 -2.38 -4.99 3.07
CA VAL A 161 -0.93 -5.25 2.90
C VAL A 161 -0.22 -3.98 2.39
N THR A 162 -0.72 -3.34 1.34
CA THR A 162 -0.08 -2.12 0.79
C THR A 162 -0.12 -0.92 1.73
N ALA A 163 -1.13 -0.83 2.59
CA ALA A 163 -1.26 0.24 3.58
C ALA A 163 -0.34 0.03 4.79
N LEU A 164 -0.12 -1.22 5.20
CA LEU A 164 0.68 -1.59 6.37
C LEU A 164 2.18 -1.74 6.05
N LEU A 165 2.53 -1.96 4.77
CA LEU A 165 3.90 -2.20 4.31
C LEU A 165 4.86 -1.07 4.69
N ASP A 166 5.91 -1.42 5.43
CA ASP A 166 6.92 -0.50 5.99
C ASP A 166 6.30 0.67 6.78
N HIS A 167 5.13 0.46 7.39
CA HIS A 167 4.41 1.49 8.14
C HIS A 167 3.85 0.96 9.47
N PRO A 168 4.70 0.68 10.47
CA PRO A 168 4.30 0.11 11.77
C PRO A 168 3.16 0.84 12.45
N ALA A 169 3.11 2.18 12.35
CA ALA A 169 2.03 3.00 12.89
C ALA A 169 0.64 2.56 12.40
N ASN A 170 0.52 2.24 11.12
CA ASN A 170 -0.74 1.75 10.56
C ASN A 170 -1.06 0.35 11.10
N THR A 171 -0.05 -0.49 11.31
CA THR A 171 -0.24 -1.82 11.91
C THR A 171 -0.74 -1.68 13.35
N ARG A 172 -0.26 -0.67 14.10
CA ARG A 172 -0.80 -0.36 15.44
C ARG A 172 -2.27 0.04 15.36
N THR A 173 -2.64 0.98 14.48
CA THR A 173 -4.03 1.38 14.29
C THR A 173 -4.92 0.20 13.89
N PHE A 174 -4.45 -0.67 12.99
CA PHE A 174 -5.15 -1.90 12.61
C PHE A 174 -5.39 -2.83 13.81
N GLU A 175 -4.40 -3.03 14.66
CA GLU A 175 -4.53 -3.88 15.85
C GLU A 175 -5.41 -3.26 16.94
N GLU A 176 -5.34 -1.94 17.13
CA GLU A 176 -6.18 -1.19 18.08
C GLU A 176 -7.66 -1.22 17.68
N LEU A 177 -7.95 -1.34 16.39
CA LEU A 177 -9.30 -1.49 15.83
C LEU A 177 -9.73 -2.96 15.68
N ASP A 178 -9.17 -3.86 16.47
CA ASP A 178 -9.50 -5.30 16.46
C ASP A 178 -9.32 -5.97 15.08
N GLY A 179 -8.44 -5.44 14.23
CA GLY A 179 -8.23 -5.96 12.88
C GLY A 179 -7.80 -7.43 12.85
N LEU A 180 -7.01 -7.87 13.85
CA LEU A 180 -6.65 -9.29 14.01
C LEU A 180 -7.86 -10.18 14.32
N LEU A 181 -8.78 -9.70 15.16
CA LEU A 181 -10.02 -10.41 15.46
C LEU A 181 -10.89 -10.50 14.20
N THR A 182 -11.01 -9.41 13.43
CA THR A 182 -11.76 -9.36 12.17
C THR A 182 -11.21 -10.39 11.17
N VAL A 183 -9.90 -10.35 10.89
CA VAL A 183 -9.21 -11.26 9.95
C VAL A 183 -9.34 -12.72 10.39
N THR A 184 -9.06 -13.03 11.65
CA THR A 184 -9.12 -14.41 12.15
C THR A 184 -10.55 -14.93 12.23
N SER A 185 -11.53 -14.08 12.55
CA SER A 185 -12.95 -14.45 12.55
C SER A 185 -13.41 -14.80 11.15
N LEU A 186 -13.08 -13.97 10.15
CA LEU A 186 -13.36 -14.27 8.74
C LEU A 186 -12.67 -15.57 8.30
N PHE A 187 -11.43 -15.83 8.75
CA PHE A 187 -10.71 -17.07 8.42
C PHE A 187 -11.40 -18.32 9.00
N LYS A 188 -11.85 -18.24 10.25
CA LYS A 188 -12.51 -19.35 10.98
C LYS A 188 -13.92 -19.65 10.47
N GLN A 189 -14.57 -18.69 9.83
CA GLN A 189 -15.92 -18.88 9.30
C GLN A 189 -15.95 -19.99 8.23
N ARG A 190 -16.94 -20.86 8.35
CA ARG A 190 -17.13 -22.00 7.42
C ARG A 190 -17.58 -21.53 6.03
N ALA A 191 -18.34 -20.43 5.97
CA ALA A 191 -18.86 -19.86 4.73
C ALA A 191 -17.79 -19.14 3.90
N THR A 192 -16.65 -18.79 4.49
CA THR A 192 -15.57 -18.08 3.80
C THR A 192 -15.00 -18.92 2.67
N SER A 193 -14.96 -18.33 1.48
CA SER A 193 -14.48 -19.00 0.28
C SER A 193 -13.01 -19.44 0.41
N ARG A 194 -12.62 -20.49 -0.33
CA ARG A 194 -11.24 -20.98 -0.35
C ARG A 194 -10.25 -19.89 -0.81
N GLU A 195 -10.65 -19.09 -1.79
CA GLU A 195 -9.84 -17.98 -2.31
C GLU A 195 -9.54 -16.95 -1.22
N VAL A 196 -10.57 -16.50 -0.49
CA VAL A 196 -10.40 -15.54 0.60
C VAL A 196 -9.57 -16.14 1.75
N LYS A 197 -9.75 -17.44 2.06
CA LYS A 197 -8.90 -18.12 3.05
C LYS A 197 -7.43 -18.12 2.66
N LEU A 198 -7.11 -18.31 1.39
CA LEU A 198 -5.73 -18.20 0.90
C LEU A 198 -5.18 -16.79 1.12
N LYS A 199 -5.96 -15.75 0.78
CA LYS A 199 -5.55 -14.35 1.00
C LYS A 199 -5.41 -13.97 2.47
N LEU A 200 -6.25 -14.54 3.34
CA LEU A 200 -6.13 -14.36 4.79
C LEU A 200 -4.83 -14.98 5.30
N VAL A 201 -4.46 -16.18 4.84
CA VAL A 201 -3.19 -16.82 5.20
C VAL A 201 -2.00 -15.99 4.70
N GLU A 202 -2.02 -15.52 3.44
CA GLU A 202 -0.98 -14.60 2.91
C GLU A 202 -0.85 -13.34 3.77
N PHE A 203 -1.98 -12.75 4.19
CA PHE A 203 -2.00 -11.59 5.08
C PHE A 203 -1.42 -11.91 6.46
N LEU A 204 -1.73 -13.07 7.05
CA LEU A 204 -1.19 -13.49 8.35
C LEU A 204 0.32 -13.72 8.28
N TYR A 205 0.82 -14.31 7.18
CA TYR A 205 2.26 -14.42 6.94
C TYR A 205 2.91 -13.03 6.87
N PHE A 206 2.36 -12.11 6.07
CA PHE A 206 2.82 -10.73 6.00
C PHE A 206 2.82 -10.06 7.39
N TYR A 207 1.74 -10.22 8.16
CA TYR A 207 1.64 -9.65 9.50
C TYR A 207 2.72 -10.17 10.45
N LEU A 208 3.11 -11.44 10.36
CA LEU A 208 4.14 -12.05 11.21
C LEU A 208 5.57 -11.70 10.79
N MET A 209 5.80 -11.27 9.54
CA MET A 209 7.13 -10.85 9.07
C MET A 209 7.68 -9.64 9.85
N PRO A 210 9.00 -9.52 10.06
CA PRO A 210 9.60 -8.36 10.72
C PRO A 210 9.19 -7.02 10.07
N GLU A 211 8.77 -6.04 10.88
CA GLU A 211 8.23 -4.76 10.38
C GLU A 211 9.31 -3.79 9.87
N THR A 212 10.58 -4.04 10.20
CA THR A 212 11.72 -3.31 9.65
C THR A 212 12.80 -4.31 9.27
N PRO A 213 13.52 -4.07 8.15
CA PRO A 213 14.66 -4.91 7.80
C PRO A 213 15.71 -4.80 8.91
N SER A 214 15.99 -5.93 9.55
CA SER A 214 17.04 -6.07 10.54
C SER A 214 18.39 -5.73 9.91
N ARG A 215 18.86 -4.49 10.08
CA ARG A 215 20.23 -4.10 9.69
C ARG A 215 21.20 -4.97 10.49
N PRO A 216 22.14 -5.70 9.84
CA PRO A 216 23.21 -6.37 10.55
C PRO A 216 23.94 -5.36 11.43
N GLY A 217 24.17 -5.73 12.68
CA GLY A 217 24.66 -4.85 13.73
C GLY A 217 25.87 -4.04 13.30
N THR A 218 25.82 -2.74 13.56
CA THR A 218 27.08 -2.03 13.81
C THR A 218 27.62 -2.62 15.11
N PRO A 219 28.86 -3.15 15.14
CA PRO A 219 29.42 -3.63 16.38
C PRO A 219 29.40 -2.48 17.37
N SER A 220 28.70 -2.69 18.49
CA SER A 220 28.73 -1.82 19.65
C SER A 220 30.20 -1.65 20.05
N THR A 221 30.74 -0.47 19.78
CA THR A 221 32.06 -0.10 20.30
C THR A 221 31.97 -0.21 21.83
N PRO A 222 32.83 -0.99 22.50
CA PRO A 222 32.75 -1.16 23.95
C PRO A 222 32.91 0.19 24.66
N PRO A 223 32.24 0.41 25.80
CA PRO A 223 32.35 1.64 26.57
C PRO A 223 33.71 1.65 27.27
N GLY A 224 34.71 2.22 26.62
CA GLY A 224 36.03 2.35 27.23
C GLY A 224 37.03 2.95 26.28
N LEU A 225 37.51 4.15 26.63
CA LEU A 225 38.70 4.84 26.10
C LEU A 225 38.50 5.57 24.76
N GLN A 226 38.15 6.85 24.81
CA GLN A 226 39.18 7.88 24.61
C GLN A 226 38.72 9.28 25.01
N ARG A 227 39.65 9.96 25.66
CA ARG A 227 39.62 11.29 26.26
C ARG A 227 40.45 12.19 25.34
N ASN A 228 39.84 13.18 24.68
CA ASN A 228 40.29 14.57 24.78
C ASN A 228 39.38 15.59 24.07
N PRO A 229 39.29 16.85 24.58
CA PRO A 229 38.46 17.91 24.03
C PRO A 229 39.29 19.02 23.34
N SER A 230 38.80 19.58 22.22
CA SER A 230 39.07 20.97 21.84
C SER A 230 38.32 21.42 20.58
N LYS A 231 37.45 22.44 20.77
CA LYS A 231 37.17 23.64 19.92
C LYS A 231 36.95 23.39 18.41
N MET A 232 35.89 23.87 17.76
CA MET A 232 35.39 25.25 17.78
C MET A 232 34.04 25.32 17.04
N SER A 233 33.18 26.22 17.54
CA SER A 233 31.89 26.67 16.99
C SER A 233 31.90 26.91 15.47
N ARG A 234 30.91 26.35 14.77
CA ARG A 234 30.30 26.98 13.59
C ARG A 234 28.79 26.78 13.61
N SER A 235 28.11 27.88 13.90
CA SER A 235 26.68 28.09 13.67
C SER A 235 26.35 28.00 12.18
N SER A 236 25.50 27.07 11.80
CA SER A 236 24.72 27.14 10.56
C SER A 236 23.27 26.84 10.89
N HIS A 237 22.44 27.87 10.73
CA HIS A 237 20.99 27.79 10.84
C HIS A 237 20.47 26.85 9.76
N SER A 238 19.90 25.73 10.18
CA SER A 238 19.06 24.86 9.34
C SER A 238 17.62 24.95 9.86
N PRO A 239 16.61 25.14 9.00
CA PRO A 239 15.22 25.16 9.43
C PRO A 239 14.79 23.76 9.92
N PRO A 240 13.78 23.66 10.80
CA PRO A 240 13.32 22.38 11.33
C PRO A 240 12.51 21.67 10.23
N GLY A 241 13.21 21.02 9.31
CA GLY A 241 12.59 20.04 8.42
C GLY A 241 12.23 18.82 9.25
N HIS A 242 10.96 18.43 9.23
CA HIS A 242 10.39 17.21 9.80
C HIS A 242 11.23 15.97 9.43
N ARG A 243 12.27 15.69 10.20
CA ARG A 243 12.79 14.34 10.33
C ARG A 243 11.78 13.59 11.18
N ASN A 244 10.88 12.89 10.52
CA ASN A 244 10.04 11.88 11.13
C ASN A 244 10.92 10.66 11.52
N SER A 245 11.94 10.88 12.35
CA SER A 245 12.61 9.82 13.11
C SER A 245 11.74 9.53 14.32
N ARG A 246 10.55 8.95 14.08
CA ARG A 246 9.83 8.21 15.12
C ARG A 246 10.62 6.92 15.31
N GLY A 247 11.36 6.88 16.41
CA GLY A 247 12.29 5.79 16.75
C GLY A 247 11.59 4.44 17.01
N PRO A 248 12.34 3.44 17.51
CA PRO A 248 11.96 2.02 17.66
C PRO A 248 10.82 1.70 18.64
N ARG A 249 9.97 2.69 18.99
CA ARG A 249 8.84 2.53 19.92
C ARG A 249 7.56 2.01 19.25
N ASP A 250 7.49 2.06 17.92
CA ASP A 250 6.27 1.72 17.17
C ASP A 250 6.34 0.35 16.49
N THR A 251 7.53 -0.27 16.50
CA THR A 251 7.78 -1.56 15.87
C THR A 251 7.59 -2.69 16.86
N ARG A 252 6.86 -3.75 16.47
CA ARG A 252 6.73 -4.99 17.25
C ARG A 252 7.59 -6.11 16.66
N THR A 253 8.18 -6.91 17.54
CA THR A 253 8.90 -8.14 17.18
C THR A 253 7.93 -9.21 16.67
N THR A 254 8.46 -10.22 15.95
CA THR A 254 7.64 -11.36 15.52
C THR A 254 7.01 -12.08 16.70
N ASP A 255 7.74 -12.24 17.82
CA ASP A 255 7.23 -12.91 19.03
C ASP A 255 6.06 -12.12 19.68
N GLU A 256 6.16 -10.79 19.75
CA GLU A 256 5.04 -9.95 20.23
C GLU A 256 3.82 -10.06 19.33
N LYS A 257 4.02 -10.07 18.01
CA LYS A 257 2.94 -10.22 17.03
C LYS A 257 2.31 -11.60 17.06
N GLN A 258 3.11 -12.64 17.25
CA GLN A 258 2.66 -14.01 17.48
C GLN A 258 1.81 -14.10 18.75
N ALA A 259 2.24 -13.50 19.86
CA ALA A 259 1.47 -13.47 21.10
C ALA A 259 0.12 -12.75 20.95
N LEU A 260 0.05 -11.69 20.14
CA LEU A 260 -1.20 -10.99 19.84
C LEU A 260 -2.14 -11.82 18.98
N LEU A 261 -1.61 -12.44 17.91
CA LEU A 261 -2.39 -13.32 17.03
C LEU A 261 -2.86 -14.58 17.77
N GLY A 262 -2.05 -15.10 18.69
CA GLY A 262 -2.34 -16.24 19.54
C GLY A 262 -3.56 -16.07 20.44
N ARG A 263 -4.01 -14.82 20.69
CA ARG A 263 -5.27 -14.54 21.39
C ARG A 263 -6.50 -14.96 20.58
N TYR A 264 -6.35 -15.10 19.26
CA TYR A 264 -7.48 -15.31 18.35
C TYR A 264 -7.37 -16.61 17.53
N LEU A 265 -6.18 -17.20 17.44
CA LEU A 265 -5.88 -18.42 16.69
C LEU A 265 -4.96 -19.34 17.52
N ASN A 266 -5.26 -20.64 17.56
CA ASN A 266 -4.53 -21.59 18.43
C ASN A 266 -3.24 -22.15 17.80
N ASN A 267 -3.12 -22.14 16.48
CA ASN A 267 -2.01 -22.79 15.74
C ASN A 267 -1.09 -21.74 15.11
N VAL A 268 -0.72 -20.70 15.88
CA VAL A 268 0.16 -19.64 15.36
C VAL A 268 1.62 -20.10 15.30
N GLU A 269 2.02 -20.99 16.19
CA GLU A 269 3.34 -21.63 16.18
C GLU A 269 3.67 -22.25 14.81
N ASP A 270 2.75 -23.06 14.26
CA ASP A 270 2.90 -23.70 12.95
C ASP A 270 3.10 -22.66 11.82
N LEU A 271 2.33 -21.56 11.84
CA LEU A 271 2.48 -20.47 10.87
C LEU A 271 3.85 -19.78 10.98
N VAL A 272 4.39 -19.64 12.19
CA VAL A 272 5.70 -19.02 12.41
C VAL A 272 6.83 -19.96 12.01
N GLU A 273 6.68 -21.26 12.26
CA GLU A 273 7.60 -22.30 11.81
C GLU A 273 7.64 -22.36 10.28
N ASP A 274 6.49 -22.48 9.63
CA ASP A 274 6.35 -22.46 8.17
C ASP A 274 7.00 -21.20 7.56
N LEU A 275 6.81 -20.02 8.18
CA LEU A 275 7.41 -18.78 7.70
C LEU A 275 8.94 -18.78 7.78
N LYS A 276 9.52 -19.36 8.85
CA LYS A 276 10.96 -19.50 9.05
C LYS A 276 11.57 -20.47 8.04
N GLU A 277 10.88 -21.56 7.74
CA GLU A 277 11.33 -22.55 6.76
C GLU A 277 11.25 -22.04 5.32
N THR A 278 10.15 -21.33 5.00
CA THR A 278 9.85 -20.95 3.61
C THR A 278 10.58 -19.67 3.17
N ALA A 279 10.97 -18.80 4.11
CA ALA A 279 11.58 -17.48 3.85
C ALA A 279 11.02 -16.78 2.58
N PRO A 280 9.68 -16.60 2.49
CA PRO A 280 8.97 -16.32 1.22
C PRO A 280 9.37 -14.99 0.55
N PHE A 281 9.96 -14.07 1.32
CA PHE A 281 10.58 -12.84 0.83
C PHE A 281 12.03 -12.84 1.30
N GLY A 282 12.90 -13.45 0.50
CA GLY A 282 14.26 -13.85 0.84
C GLY A 282 15.02 -12.91 1.78
N ALA A 283 15.65 -13.51 2.79
CA ALA A 283 16.77 -12.94 3.52
C ALA A 283 17.99 -12.82 2.57
N THR A 284 17.96 -11.87 1.64
CA THR A 284 19.10 -11.51 0.80
C THR A 284 19.11 -9.99 0.59
N VAL A 285 19.56 -9.29 1.63
CA VAL A 285 20.26 -8.02 1.44
C VAL A 285 21.72 -8.38 1.17
N CYS A 286 22.12 -8.34 -0.10
CA CYS A 286 23.52 -8.15 -0.48
C CYS A 286 23.71 -6.68 -0.83
#